data_AF-A0A3S0VXT1-F1
#
_entry.id   AF-A0A3S0VXT1-F1
#
_cell.length_a   1.000
_cell.length_b   1.000
_cell.length_c   1.000
_cell.angle_alpha   90.00
_cell.angle_beta   90.00
_cell.angle_gamma   90.00
#
_symmetry.space_group_name_H-M   'P 1'
#
loop_
_entity.id
_entity.type
_entity.pdbx_description
1 polymer ?
#
loop_
_entity_poly.entity_id
_entity_poly.type
_entity_poly.pdbx_seq_one_letter_code
_entity_poly.pdbx_strand_id
1 'polypeptide(L)'
;MTTLNISLPDQMRSFVESQVSKGFYSTASDYIRDLIRDDQKRKDQAKLESLLLEALEGGNPQEFAPEFFDRLRERARQAIKAKEGKMS
;
A
#
# COMPACT_ATOMS: atom_id res chain seq x y z
N MET A 1 21.62 4.53 4.90
CA MET A 1 20.51 4.50 5.86
C MET A 1 20.33 5.90 6.42
N THR A 2 19.09 6.34 6.61
CA THR A 2 18.77 7.56 7.35
C THR A 2 18.53 7.19 8.81
N THR A 3 19.02 8.01 9.74
CA THR A 3 18.81 7.80 11.18
C THR A 3 17.49 8.45 11.62
N LEU A 4 16.76 7.77 12.50
CA LEU A 4 15.54 8.27 13.12
C LEU A 4 15.69 8.19 14.64
N ASN A 5 15.66 9.33 15.33
CA ASN A 5 15.70 9.40 16.78
C ASN A 5 14.27 9.47 17.33
N ILE A 6 13.94 8.57 18.25
CA ILE A 6 12.59 8.46 18.84
C ILE A 6 12.73 8.43 20.36
N SER A 7 12.00 9.29 21.05
CA SER A 7 11.84 9.23 22.50
C SER A 7 10.70 8.29 22.85
N LEU A 8 10.97 7.31 23.71
CA LEU A 8 9.98 6.35 24.19
C LEU A 8 9.89 6.42 25.72
N PRO A 9 8.69 6.32 26.30
CA PRO A 9 8.52 6.08 27.74
C PRO A 9 9.25 4.80 28.16
N ASP A 10 9.68 4.73 29.42
CA ASP A 10 10.48 3.61 29.93
C ASP A 10 9.80 2.25 29.72
N GLN A 11 8.48 2.17 29.94
CA GLN A 11 7.71 0.94 29.71
C GLN A 11 7.79 0.46 28.25
N MET A 12 7.74 1.38 27.28
CA MET A 12 7.86 1.04 25.86
C MET A 12 9.29 0.62 25.51
N ARG A 13 10.31 1.29 26.09
CA ARG A 13 11.71 0.89 25.91
C ARG A 13 11.95 -0.53 26.41
N SER A 14 11.55 -0.84 27.66
CA SER A 14 11.71 -2.17 28.23
C SER A 14 10.98 -3.24 27.42
N PHE A 15 9.80 -2.92 26.87
CA PHE A 15 9.11 -3.82 25.97
C PHE A 15 9.92 -4.10 24.70
N VAL A 16 10.47 -3.07 24.04
CA VAL A 16 11.31 -3.24 22.84
C VAL A 16 12.55 -4.07 23.15
N GLU A 17 13.23 -3.79 24.27
CA GLU A 17 14.40 -4.56 24.74
C GLU A 17 14.04 -6.04 24.96
N SER A 18 12.85 -6.32 25.50
CA SER A 18 12.36 -7.69 25.67
C SER A 18 12.11 -8.43 24.36
N GLN A 19 11.81 -7.73 23.26
CA GLN A 19 11.64 -8.36 21.95
C GLN A 19 12.99 -8.72 21.32
N VAL A 20 14.00 -7.87 21.54
CA VAL A 20 15.38 -8.13 21.14
C VAL A 20 15.95 -9.31 21.93
N SER A 21 15.73 -9.38 23.24
CA SER A 21 16.26 -10.46 24.10
C SER A 21 15.70 -11.85 23.78
N LYS A 22 14.52 -11.94 23.15
CA LYS A 22 13.95 -13.20 22.66
C LYS A 22 14.71 -13.79 21.45
N GLY A 23 15.64 -13.04 20.86
CA GLY A 23 16.52 -13.50 19.79
C GLY A 23 15.94 -13.40 18.38
N PHE A 24 14.69 -12.96 18.22
CA PHE A 24 14.08 -12.74 16.90
C PHE A 24 14.59 -11.47 16.20
N TYR A 25 15.11 -10.51 16.97
CA TYR A 25 15.63 -9.25 16.47
C TYR A 25 17.00 -8.98 17.07
N SER A 26 17.95 -8.53 16.23
CA SER A 26 19.32 -8.22 16.68
C SER A 26 19.42 -6.85 17.36
N THR A 27 18.56 -5.91 16.98
CA THR A 27 18.53 -4.54 17.53
C THR A 27 17.11 -4.00 17.65
N ALA A 28 16.93 -2.97 18.47
CA ALA A 28 15.67 -2.22 18.54
C ALA A 28 15.26 -1.66 17.17
N SER A 29 16.23 -1.20 16.38
CA SER A 29 16.00 -0.71 15.02
C SER A 29 15.45 -1.79 14.09
N ASP A 30 15.84 -3.06 14.28
CA ASP A 30 15.30 -4.18 13.49
C ASP A 30 13.83 -4.42 13.84
N TYR A 31 13.52 -4.46 15.13
CA TYR A 31 12.15 -4.59 15.61
C TYR A 31 11.24 -3.47 15.10
N ILE A 32 11.69 -2.21 15.22
CA ILE A 32 10.90 -1.05 14.75
C ILE A 32 10.71 -1.08 13.24
N ARG A 33 11.73 -1.46 12.45
CA ARG A 33 11.60 -1.58 11.00
C ARG A 33 10.59 -2.66 10.60
N ASP A 34 10.52 -3.75 11.34
CA ASP A 34 9.54 -4.81 11.11
C ASP A 34 8.11 -4.34 11.40
N LEU A 35 7.91 -3.69 12.56
CA LEU A 35 6.62 -3.07 12.90
C LEU A 35 6.14 -2.07 11.85
N ILE A 36 7.04 -1.27 11.28
CA ILE A 36 6.70 -0.31 10.21
C ILE A 36 6.21 -1.05 8.96
N ARG A 37 6.85 -2.18 8.58
CA ARG A 37 6.42 -2.97 7.42
C ARG A 37 5.06 -3.61 7.66
N ASP A 38 4.82 -4.14 8.86
CA ASP A 38 3.53 -4.69 9.23
C ASP A 38 2.42 -3.63 9.22
N ASP A 39 2.73 -2.41 9.70
CA ASP A 39 1.80 -1.29 9.63
C ASP A 39 1.47 -0.88 8.19
N GLN A 40 2.48 -0.82 7.32
CA GLN A 40 2.28 -0.57 5.89
C GLN A 40 1.38 -1.64 5.26
N LYS A 41 1.68 -2.92 5.49
CA LYS A 41 0.89 -4.02 4.97
C LYS A 41 -0.57 -3.97 5.43
N ARG A 42 -0.82 -3.66 6.70
CA ARG A 42 -2.19 -3.52 7.23
C ARG A 42 -2.94 -2.36 6.56
N LYS A 43 -2.27 -1.23 6.34
CA LYS A 43 -2.86 -0.07 5.65
C LYS A 43 -3.16 -0.36 4.18
N ASP A 44 -2.26 -1.05 3.50
CA ASP A 44 -2.45 -1.45 2.10
C ASP A 44 -3.63 -2.43 1.97
N GLN A 45 -3.73 -3.39 2.89
CA GLN A 45 -4.86 -4.32 2.97
C GLN A 45 -6.18 -3.59 3.22
N ALA A 46 -6.23 -2.69 4.20
CA ALA A 46 -7.43 -1.90 4.50
C ALA A 46 -7.86 -1.04 3.30
N LYS A 47 -6.89 -0.49 2.56
CA LYS A 47 -7.17 0.27 1.33
C LYS A 47 -7.77 -0.63 0.24
N LEU A 48 -7.23 -1.84 0.05
CA LEU A 48 -7.77 -2.81 -0.90
C LEU A 48 -9.21 -3.20 -0.55
N GLU A 49 -9.46 -3.51 0.72
CA GLU A 49 -10.81 -3.86 1.21
C GLU A 49 -11.81 -2.72 0.98
N SER A 50 -11.41 -1.48 1.25
CA SER A 50 -12.25 -0.31 0.98
C SER A 50 -12.63 -0.20 -0.51
N LEU A 51 -11.66 -0.38 -1.41
CA LEU A 51 -11.91 -0.35 -2.87
C LEU A 51 -12.83 -1.48 -3.34
N LEU A 52 -12.68 -2.68 -2.74
CA LEU A 52 -13.56 -3.81 -3.05
C LEU A 52 -14.99 -3.55 -2.57
N LEU A 53 -15.16 -2.99 -1.37
CA LEU A 53 -16.48 -2.60 -0.87
C LEU A 53 -17.11 -1.52 -1.74
N GLU A 54 -16.37 -0.48 -2.11
CA GLU A 54 -16.84 0.55 -3.05
C GLU A 54 -17.28 -0.05 -4.39
N ALA A 55 -16.51 -1.01 -4.94
CA ALA A 55 -16.87 -1.68 -6.18
C ALA A 55 -18.14 -2.55 -6.06
N LEU A 56 -18.34 -3.20 -4.91
CA LEU A 56 -19.54 -3.99 -4.63
C LEU A 56 -20.78 -3.11 -4.44
N GLU A 57 -20.65 -1.99 -3.70
CA GLU A 57 -21.73 -1.04 -3.46
C GLU A 57 -22.07 -0.21 -4.72
N GLY A 58 -21.07 0.08 -5.57
CA GLY A 58 -21.21 0.84 -6.81
C GLY A 58 -22.09 0.18 -7.87
N GLY A 59 -22.45 -1.10 -7.69
CA GLY A 59 -23.72 -1.65 -8.17
C GLY A 59 -23.94 -1.70 -9.69
N ASN A 60 -22.88 -1.77 -10.51
CA ASN A 60 -23.06 -1.93 -11.96
C ASN A 60 -22.05 -2.92 -12.58
N PRO A 61 -22.12 -4.21 -12.22
CA PRO A 61 -21.29 -5.24 -12.83
C PRO A 61 -21.55 -5.30 -14.34
N GLN A 62 -20.49 -5.11 -15.13
CA GLN A 62 -20.55 -5.21 -16.59
C GLN A 62 -20.03 -6.57 -17.03
N GLU A 63 -20.68 -7.18 -18.03
CA GLU A 63 -20.11 -8.36 -18.69
C GLU A 63 -18.82 -7.98 -19.40
N PHE A 64 -17.77 -8.77 -19.13
CA PHE A 64 -16.49 -8.68 -19.83
C PHE A 64 -16.59 -9.40 -21.18
N ALA A 65 -17.34 -8.79 -22.10
CA ALA A 65 -17.43 -9.24 -23.49
C ALA A 65 -16.25 -8.69 -24.33
N PRO A 66 -15.88 -9.32 -25.46
CA PRO A 66 -14.79 -8.85 -26.33
C PRO A 66 -14.90 -7.37 -26.73
N GLU A 67 -16.12 -6.88 -26.95
CA GLU A 67 -16.41 -5.50 -27.36
C GLU A 67 -16.09 -4.49 -26.25
N PHE A 68 -16.13 -4.89 -24.98
CA PHE A 68 -15.69 -4.06 -23.87
C PHE A 68 -14.18 -3.78 -23.98
N PHE A 69 -13.38 -4.81 -24.27
CA PHE A 69 -11.94 -4.67 -24.42
C PHE A 69 -11.55 -3.85 -25.66
N ASP A 70 -12.32 -3.97 -26.75
CA ASP A 70 -12.12 -3.15 -27.94
C ASP A 70 -12.33 -1.67 -27.62
N ARG A 71 -13.45 -1.32 -26.98
CA ARG A 71 -13.73 0.05 -26.54
C ARG A 71 -12.68 0.56 -25.55
N LEU A 72 -12.22 -0.28 -24.62
CA LEU A 72 -11.18 0.09 -23.65
C LEU A 72 -9.85 0.42 -24.35
N ARG A 73 -9.43 -0.40 -25.32
CA ARG A 73 -8.22 -0.17 -26.12
C ARG A 73 -8.31 1.11 -26.95
N GLU A 74 -9.45 1.39 -27.55
CA GLU A 74 -9.66 2.63 -28.31
C GLU A 74 -9.55 3.88 -27.42
N ARG A 75 -10.17 3.86 -26.23
CA ARG A 75 -10.06 4.97 -25.26
C ARG A 75 -8.62 5.19 -24.81
N ALA A 76 -7.88 4.10 -24.54
CA ALA A 76 -6.47 4.19 -24.17
C ALA A 76 -5.61 4.82 -25.28
N ARG A 77 -5.82 4.41 -26.54
CA ARG A 77 -5.13 4.99 -27.72
C ARG A 77 -5.44 6.48 -27.89
N GLN A 78 -6.69 6.88 -27.72
CA GLN A 78 -7.09 8.29 -27.79
C GLN A 78 -6.44 9.13 -26.68
N ALA A 79 -6.38 8.60 -25.44
CA ALA A 79 -5.73 9.28 -24.32
C ALA A 79 -4.22 9.49 -24.54
N ILE A 80 -3.53 8.52 -25.14
CA ILE A 80 -2.11 8.64 -25.50
C ILE A 80 -1.92 9.74 -26.56
N LYS A 81 -2.68 9.69 -27.66
CA LYS A 81 -2.64 10.73 -28.71
C LYS A 81 -2.93 12.14 -28.18
N ALA A 82 -3.90 12.27 -27.28
CA ALA A 82 -4.26 13.55 -26.66
C ALA A 82 -3.17 14.10 -25.73
N LYS A 83 -2.36 13.23 -25.12
CA LYS A 83 -1.17 13.63 -24.35
C LYS A 83 -0.03 14.07 -25.26
N GLU A 84 0.20 13.38 -26.38
CA GLU A 84 1.24 13.71 -27.35
C GLU A 84 0.97 15.04 -28.05
N GLY A 85 -0.28 15.32 -28.44
CA GLY A 85 -0.68 16.58 -29.06
C GLY A 85 -0.72 17.80 -28.11
N LYS A 86 -0.59 17.60 -26.79
CA LYS A 86 -0.48 18.70 -25.80
C LYS A 86 0.96 19.03 -25.42
N MET A 87 1.93 18.24 -25.87
CA MET A 87 3.38 18.46 -25.64
C MET A 87 4.12 19.02 -26.86
N SER A 88 3.41 19.26 -27.98
CA SER A 88 3.86 20.08 -29.11
C SER A 88 3.09 21.39 -29.13
#